data_AF-A0A7J0FTP8-F1
#
_entry.id   AF-A0A7J0FTP8-F1
#
_cell.length_a   1.000
_cell.length_b   1.000
_cell.length_c   1.000
_cell.angle_alpha   90.00
_cell.angle_beta   90.00
_cell.angle_gamma   90.00
#
_symmetry.space_group_name_H-M   'P 1'
#
loop_
_entity.id
_entity.type
_entity.pdbx_description
1 polymer ?
#
loop_
_entity_poly.entity_id
_entity_poly.type
_entity_poly.pdbx_seq_one_letter_code
_entity_poly.pdbx_strand_id
1 'polypeptide(L)'
;MRNNLSDWWVALVEVHSLKSMDVVRFYRPVKPLCKNHYLFDFVKRSQQVARIPEFRPENYLVQSKITADSTNVGSLVLPMQAVRTHFPVVGIPSETHAKERLYFTDAHTNEWIGAIAVSDSNTLSYMLTFGRTYHLKADDAIRFYRPVQPLNSRHFLIEIQERGAARTDPSQSGSAENDGDGHDSGQGVALL
;
A
#
# COMPACT_ATOMS: atom_id res chain seq x y z
N MET A 1 9.10 -37.52 20.73
CA MET A 1 9.12 -36.15 21.29
C MET A 1 8.06 -35.34 20.57
N ARG A 2 7.00 -34.91 21.27
CA ARG A 2 6.02 -33.97 20.69
C ARG A 2 6.62 -32.59 20.91
N ASN A 3 7.28 -32.05 19.90
CA ASN A 3 7.71 -30.65 19.95
C ASN A 3 6.43 -29.82 19.99
N ASN A 4 6.23 -29.10 21.10
CA ASN A 4 5.08 -28.23 21.24
C ASN A 4 5.26 -27.11 20.20
N LEU A 5 4.26 -26.90 19.34
CA LEU A 5 4.32 -25.87 18.29
C LEU A 5 4.61 -24.48 18.87
N SER A 6 4.25 -24.25 20.14
CA SER A 6 4.60 -23.05 20.90
C SER A 6 6.10 -22.83 21.03
N ASP A 7 6.87 -23.90 21.30
CA ASP A 7 8.27 -23.78 21.70
C ASP A 7 9.14 -23.45 20.48
N TRP A 8 8.78 -23.97 19.32
CA TRP A 8 9.43 -23.62 18.06
C TRP A 8 9.21 -22.15 17.68
N TRP A 9 7.99 -21.64 17.86
CA TRP A 9 7.68 -20.25 17.55
C TRP A 9 8.45 -19.27 18.45
N VAL A 10 8.53 -19.57 19.75
CA VAL A 10 9.33 -18.79 20.71
C VAL A 10 10.81 -18.78 20.30
N ALA A 11 11.39 -19.94 20.02
CA ALA A 11 12.78 -20.04 19.59
C ALA A 11 13.06 -19.24 18.30
N LEU A 12 12.13 -19.28 17.34
CA LEU A 12 12.25 -18.54 16.08
C LEU A 12 12.20 -17.02 16.32
N VAL A 13 11.29 -16.53 17.17
CA VAL A 13 11.21 -15.11 17.55
C VAL A 13 12.51 -14.65 18.22
N GLU A 14 13.04 -15.45 19.15
CA GLU A 14 14.28 -15.14 19.86
C GLU A 14 15.50 -15.13 18.94
N VAL A 15 15.71 -16.20 18.17
CA VAL A 15 16.85 -16.36 17.25
C VAL A 15 16.92 -15.24 16.23
N HIS A 16 15.79 -14.82 15.69
CA HIS A 16 15.74 -13.75 14.70
C HIS A 16 15.54 -12.36 15.30
N SER A 17 15.40 -12.26 16.63
CA SER A 17 15.12 -11.03 17.38
C SER A 17 13.92 -10.27 16.78
N LEU A 18 12.85 -11.00 16.49
CA LEU A 18 11.65 -10.42 15.90
C LEU A 18 10.95 -9.53 16.93
N LYS A 19 10.53 -8.35 16.49
CA LYS A 19 9.79 -7.38 17.28
C LYS A 19 8.32 -7.38 16.90
N SER A 20 7.50 -6.73 17.73
CA SER A 20 6.14 -6.37 17.36
C SER A 20 6.16 -5.62 16.03
N MET A 21 5.29 -6.02 15.09
CA MET A 21 5.16 -5.53 13.71
C MET A 21 6.17 -6.09 12.68
N ASP A 22 7.16 -6.89 13.07
CA ASP A 22 7.97 -7.62 12.08
C ASP A 22 7.11 -8.62 11.32
N VAL A 23 7.33 -8.72 10.01
CA VAL A 23 6.52 -9.60 9.14
C VAL A 23 7.28 -10.88 8.88
N VAL A 24 6.65 -12.01 9.21
CA VAL A 24 7.11 -13.33 8.80
C VAL A 24 6.36 -13.72 7.53
N ARG A 25 7.10 -13.91 6.43
CA ARG A 25 6.52 -14.32 5.16
C ARG A 25 6.77 -15.80 4.94
N PHE A 26 5.76 -16.52 4.46
CA PHE A 26 5.87 -17.92 4.07
C PHE A 26 5.69 -18.04 2.56
N TYR A 27 6.63 -18.72 1.90
CA TYR A 27 6.64 -18.92 0.47
C TYR A 27 6.54 -20.41 0.16
N ARG A 28 5.74 -20.77 -0.85
CA ARG A 28 5.76 -22.12 -1.40
C ARG A 28 6.91 -22.21 -2.43
N PRO A 29 7.88 -23.10 -2.24
CA PRO A 29 8.98 -23.27 -3.20
C PRO A 29 8.49 -23.85 -4.53
N VAL A 30 9.15 -23.49 -5.63
CA VAL A 30 8.82 -23.98 -7.00
C VAL A 30 8.89 -25.51 -7.07
N LYS A 31 9.84 -26.12 -6.36
CA LYS A 31 9.96 -27.57 -6.20
C LYS A 31 9.96 -27.93 -4.71
N PRO A 32 8.80 -28.25 -4.11
CA PRO A 32 8.73 -28.69 -2.72
C PRO A 32 9.45 -30.03 -2.51
N LEU A 33 10.23 -30.16 -1.43
CA LEU A 33 10.92 -31.40 -1.09
C LEU A 33 9.96 -32.43 -0.47
N CYS A 34 8.89 -31.95 0.18
CA CYS A 34 7.85 -32.76 0.78
C CYS A 34 6.53 -31.98 0.88
N LYS A 35 5.45 -32.65 1.31
CA LYS A 35 4.15 -32.02 1.58
C LYS A 35 4.31 -31.05 2.75
N ASN A 36 3.81 -29.82 2.58
CA ASN A 36 3.95 -28.71 3.54
C ASN A 36 5.39 -28.16 3.69
N HIS A 37 6.24 -28.30 2.66
CA HIS A 37 7.51 -27.56 2.60
C HIS A 37 7.25 -26.09 2.26
N TYR A 38 7.66 -25.19 3.16
CA TYR A 38 7.60 -23.74 2.97
C TYR A 38 8.99 -23.15 3.24
N LEU A 39 9.34 -22.14 2.46
CA LEU A 39 10.43 -21.22 2.79
C LEU A 39 9.85 -20.10 3.64
N PHE A 40 10.64 -19.50 4.51
CA PHE A 40 10.22 -18.30 5.22
C PHE A 40 11.30 -17.23 5.18
N ASP A 41 10.86 -15.98 5.29
CA ASP A 41 11.72 -14.80 5.34
C ASP A 41 11.19 -13.82 6.41
N PHE A 42 12.07 -12.96 6.90
CA PHE A 42 11.77 -11.97 7.93
C PHE A 42 11.98 -10.57 7.39
N VAL A 43 10.94 -9.76 7.43
CA VAL A 43 11.05 -8.33 7.16
C VAL A 43 11.05 -7.61 8.50
N LYS A 44 12.27 -7.31 8.99
CA LYS A 44 12.45 -6.47 10.18
C LYS A 44 11.99 -5.05 9.86
N ARG A 45 10.93 -4.59 10.51
CA ARG A 45 10.53 -3.19 10.45
C ARG A 45 11.41 -2.42 11.40
N SER A 46 12.46 -1.77 10.88
CA SER A 46 13.11 -0.71 11.64
C SER A 46 12.09 0.41 11.90
N GLN A 47 12.22 1.14 13.01
CA GLN A 47 11.29 2.21 13.40
C GLN A 47 11.22 3.38 12.42
N GLN A 48 12.07 3.41 11.38
CA GLN A 48 11.79 4.24 10.23
C GLN A 48 10.61 3.63 9.50
N VAL A 49 9.53 4.40 9.34
CA VAL A 49 8.47 4.13 8.37
C VAL A 49 9.12 4.15 6.98
N ALA A 50 9.86 3.10 6.66
CA ALA A 50 10.46 2.88 5.37
C ALA A 50 9.25 2.74 4.45
N ARG A 51 8.99 3.81 3.70
CA ARG A 51 7.96 3.83 2.66
C ARG A 51 8.11 2.53 1.89
N ILE A 52 7.03 1.75 1.79
CA ILE A 52 7.01 0.51 1.02
C ILE A 52 7.59 0.86 -0.35
N PRO A 53 8.76 0.32 -0.74
CA PRO A 53 9.48 0.76 -1.93
C PRO A 53 8.67 0.55 -3.21
N GLU A 54 7.56 -0.17 -3.15
CA GLU A 54 6.60 -0.38 -4.21
C GLU A 54 5.65 0.80 -4.44
N PHE A 55 5.55 1.80 -3.56
CA PHE A 55 4.83 3.06 -3.83
C PHE A 55 5.64 3.98 -4.77
N ARG A 56 5.78 3.54 -6.01
CA ARG A 56 6.46 4.29 -7.08
C ARG A 56 5.55 4.48 -8.28
N PRO A 57 5.84 5.48 -9.14
CA PRO A 57 5.06 5.73 -10.35
C PRO A 57 4.94 4.51 -11.27
N GLU A 58 5.96 3.64 -11.34
CA GLU A 58 5.95 2.46 -12.22
C GLU A 58 4.93 1.40 -11.78
N ASN A 59 4.54 1.41 -10.50
CA ASN A 59 3.56 0.49 -9.93
C ASN A 59 2.15 1.08 -9.87
N TYR A 60 1.97 2.37 -10.20
CA TYR A 60 0.68 3.03 -10.13
C TYR A 60 -0.33 2.39 -11.09
N LEU A 61 -1.54 2.13 -10.59
CA LEU A 61 -2.63 1.55 -11.36
C LEU A 61 -3.69 2.59 -11.69
N VAL A 62 -4.34 3.13 -10.67
CA VAL A 62 -5.46 4.05 -10.82
C VAL A 62 -5.63 4.90 -9.56
N GLN A 63 -6.22 6.08 -9.70
CA GLN A 63 -6.65 6.93 -8.60
C GLN A 63 -8.15 7.12 -8.67
N SER A 64 -8.82 7.00 -7.52
CA SER A 64 -10.24 7.31 -7.40
C SER A 64 -10.45 8.37 -6.32
N LYS A 65 -11.25 9.38 -6.64
CA LYS A 65 -11.64 10.41 -5.68
C LYS A 65 -12.84 9.92 -4.87
N ILE A 66 -12.83 10.21 -3.59
CA ILE A 66 -13.92 9.88 -2.69
C ILE A 66 -15.00 10.94 -2.82
N THR A 67 -16.18 10.52 -3.22
CA THR A 67 -17.35 11.41 -3.28
C THR A 67 -18.05 11.49 -1.92
N ALA A 68 -18.88 12.51 -1.72
CA ALA A 68 -19.73 12.60 -0.54
C ALA A 68 -20.62 11.34 -0.40
N ASP A 69 -21.18 10.86 -1.52
CA ASP A 69 -21.99 9.63 -1.55
C ASP A 69 -21.17 8.40 -1.14
N SER A 70 -19.92 8.29 -1.63
CA SER A 70 -19.02 7.18 -1.28
C SER A 70 -18.74 7.13 0.21
N THR A 71 -18.64 8.30 0.85
CA THR A 71 -18.42 8.43 2.30
C THR A 71 -19.65 7.96 3.09
N ASN A 72 -20.85 8.36 2.66
CA ASN A 72 -22.10 7.99 3.34
C ASN A 72 -22.38 6.49 3.26
N VAL A 73 -22.10 5.86 2.12
CA VAL A 73 -22.33 4.42 1.90
C VAL A 73 -21.17 3.57 2.44
N GLY A 74 -19.99 4.18 2.63
CA GLY A 74 -18.76 3.47 2.99
C GLY A 74 -18.20 2.64 1.83
N SER A 75 -18.42 3.10 0.60
CA SER A 75 -18.06 2.36 -0.60
C SER A 75 -17.48 3.25 -1.67
N LEU A 76 -16.38 2.82 -2.26
CA LEU A 76 -15.75 3.49 -3.39
C LEU A 76 -16.27 2.88 -4.69
N VAL A 77 -16.74 3.73 -5.61
CA VAL A 77 -17.14 3.30 -6.95
C VAL A 77 -15.94 3.40 -7.89
N LEU A 78 -15.55 2.28 -8.50
CA LEU A 78 -14.49 2.22 -9.50
C LEU A 78 -15.08 2.02 -10.91
N PRO A 79 -14.56 2.73 -11.94
CA PRO A 79 -14.96 2.50 -13.32
C PRO A 79 -14.66 1.07 -13.76
N MET A 80 -15.60 0.45 -14.50
CA MET A 80 -15.48 -0.93 -14.97
C MET A 80 -14.15 -1.22 -15.67
N GLN A 81 -13.76 -0.32 -16.57
CA GLN A 81 -12.57 -0.47 -17.39
C GLN A 81 -11.31 -0.46 -16.53
N ALA A 82 -11.25 0.41 -15.51
CA ALA A 82 -10.12 0.45 -14.59
C ALA A 82 -10.01 -0.87 -13.82
N VAL A 83 -11.14 -1.43 -13.38
CA VAL A 83 -11.15 -2.69 -12.64
C VAL A 83 -10.69 -3.86 -13.51
N ARG A 84 -11.23 -4.00 -14.72
CA ARG A 84 -10.83 -5.07 -15.64
C ARG A 84 -9.36 -5.00 -16.03
N THR A 85 -8.84 -3.79 -16.25
CA THR A 85 -7.44 -3.58 -16.65
C THR A 85 -6.48 -3.85 -15.50
N HIS A 86 -6.80 -3.39 -14.29
CA HIS A 86 -5.84 -3.38 -13.18
C HIS A 86 -6.06 -4.50 -12.15
N PHE A 87 -7.23 -5.15 -12.14
CA PHE A 87 -7.62 -6.20 -11.21
C PHE A 87 -8.13 -7.45 -11.97
N PRO A 88 -7.35 -8.00 -12.93
CA PRO A 88 -7.83 -9.05 -13.86
C PRO A 88 -8.13 -10.39 -13.17
N VAL A 89 -7.64 -10.57 -11.94
CA VAL A 89 -7.86 -11.78 -11.13
C VAL A 89 -9.28 -11.82 -10.56
N VAL A 90 -10.01 -10.71 -10.62
CA VAL A 90 -11.40 -10.59 -10.18
C VAL A 90 -12.32 -11.27 -11.20
N GLY A 91 -12.34 -12.60 -11.17
CA GLY A 91 -13.24 -13.43 -11.96
C GLY A 91 -14.57 -13.57 -11.24
N ILE A 92 -15.35 -12.50 -11.13
CA ILE A 92 -16.73 -12.60 -10.61
C ILE A 92 -17.54 -13.37 -11.67
N PRO A 93 -17.99 -14.61 -11.38
CA PRO A 93 -18.83 -15.32 -12.32
C PRO A 93 -20.14 -14.54 -12.46
N SER A 94 -20.52 -14.23 -13.71
CA SER A 94 -21.69 -13.42 -14.07
C SER A 94 -23.01 -13.92 -13.46
N GLU A 95 -23.04 -15.16 -13.00
CA GLU A 95 -24.24 -15.87 -12.54
C GLU A 95 -24.46 -15.82 -11.02
N THR A 96 -23.47 -15.38 -10.24
CA THR A 96 -23.45 -15.69 -8.79
C THR A 96 -23.75 -14.52 -7.85
N HIS A 97 -23.91 -13.29 -8.37
CA HIS A 97 -23.92 -12.06 -7.55
C HIS A 97 -22.74 -11.99 -6.56
N ALA A 98 -21.63 -12.69 -6.85
CA ALA A 98 -20.59 -12.92 -5.87
C ALA A 98 -19.75 -11.66 -5.67
N LYS A 99 -19.60 -11.28 -4.41
CA LYS A 99 -18.56 -10.35 -3.98
C LYS A 99 -17.24 -11.08 -3.99
N GLU A 100 -16.20 -10.48 -4.55
CA GLU A 100 -14.84 -11.01 -4.47
C GLU A 100 -14.02 -10.23 -3.45
N ARG A 101 -13.28 -10.94 -2.59
CA ARG A 101 -12.45 -10.30 -1.56
C ARG A 101 -11.10 -9.93 -2.13
N LEU A 102 -10.70 -8.68 -1.91
CA LEU A 102 -9.40 -8.13 -2.23
C LEU A 102 -8.68 -7.74 -0.94
N TYR A 103 -7.35 -7.85 -0.96
CA TYR A 103 -6.50 -7.47 0.15
C TYR A 103 -5.72 -6.22 -0.26
N PHE A 104 -5.61 -5.25 0.64
CA PHE A 104 -4.82 -4.05 0.40
C PHE A 104 -3.83 -3.83 1.55
N THR A 105 -2.70 -3.23 1.24
CA THR A 105 -1.75 -2.73 2.24
C THR A 105 -1.48 -1.26 2.00
N ASP A 106 -1.56 -0.44 3.04
CA ASP A 106 -1.31 1.00 2.90
C ASP A 106 0.17 1.38 3.05
N ALA A 107 0.49 2.67 2.86
CA ALA A 107 1.82 3.24 3.08
C ALA A 107 2.37 3.04 4.49
N HIS A 108 1.49 2.83 5.46
CA HIS A 108 1.82 2.56 6.86
C HIS A 108 1.77 1.07 7.19
N THR A 109 1.76 0.20 6.16
CA THR A 109 1.75 -1.25 6.27
C THR A 109 0.55 -1.85 7.01
N ASN A 110 -0.54 -1.10 7.18
CA ASN A 110 -1.80 -1.63 7.67
C ASN A 110 -2.40 -2.52 6.59
N GLU A 111 -3.04 -3.61 6.99
CA GLU A 111 -3.73 -4.54 6.09
C GLU A 111 -5.23 -4.26 6.07
N TRP A 112 -5.81 -4.38 4.88
CA TRP A 112 -7.18 -3.99 4.60
C TRP A 112 -7.85 -5.07 3.80
N ILE A 113 -9.12 -5.33 4.11
CA ILE A 113 -9.94 -6.25 3.35
C ILE A 113 -11.04 -5.43 2.70
N GLY A 114 -11.05 -5.43 1.38
CA GLY A 114 -12.16 -4.89 0.60
C GLY A 114 -12.94 -6.02 -0.07
N ALA A 115 -14.19 -5.74 -0.40
CA ALA A 115 -14.98 -6.59 -1.25
C ALA A 115 -15.32 -5.81 -2.51
N ILE A 116 -15.10 -6.41 -3.67
CA ILE A 116 -15.47 -5.86 -4.96
C ILE A 116 -16.75 -6.57 -5.43
N ALA A 117 -17.78 -5.79 -5.73
CA ALA A 117 -19.09 -6.29 -6.17
C ALA A 117 -19.53 -5.56 -7.43
N VAL A 118 -20.15 -6.27 -8.36
CA VAL A 118 -20.78 -5.66 -9.53
C VAL A 118 -22.14 -5.09 -9.10
N SER A 119 -22.31 -3.78 -9.25
CA SER A 119 -23.63 -3.14 -9.12
C SER A 119 -24.45 -3.33 -10.40
N ASP A 120 -25.77 -3.42 -10.26
CA ASP A 120 -26.69 -3.90 -11.29
C ASP A 120 -26.74 -3.08 -12.61
N SER A 121 -27.31 -3.74 -13.62
CA SER A 121 -27.16 -3.71 -15.09
C SER A 121 -26.81 -2.45 -15.91
N ASN A 122 -26.98 -1.20 -15.46
CA ASN A 122 -26.87 -0.05 -16.39
C ASN A 122 -25.50 0.62 -16.40
N THR A 123 -24.79 0.58 -15.28
CA THR A 123 -23.47 1.17 -15.15
C THR A 123 -22.65 0.19 -14.35
N LEU A 124 -22.14 -0.84 -15.04
CA LEU A 124 -21.29 -1.89 -14.46
C LEU A 124 -20.18 -1.22 -13.66
N SER A 125 -20.38 -1.11 -12.37
CA SER A 125 -19.53 -0.36 -11.47
C SER A 125 -19.16 -1.29 -10.35
N TYR A 126 -17.90 -1.20 -9.97
CA TYR A 126 -17.40 -2.03 -8.91
C TYR A 126 -17.42 -1.24 -7.64
N MET A 127 -18.17 -1.75 -6.67
CA MET A 127 -18.25 -1.18 -5.35
C MET A 127 -17.18 -1.82 -4.48
N LEU A 128 -16.22 -1.02 -4.04
CA LEU A 128 -15.19 -1.41 -3.08
C LEU A 128 -15.57 -0.90 -1.69
N THR A 129 -16.05 -1.80 -0.84
CA THR A 129 -16.38 -1.45 0.55
C THR A 129 -15.15 -1.63 1.42
N PHE A 130 -14.69 -0.56 2.07
CA PHE A 130 -13.70 -0.65 3.14
C PHE A 130 -14.44 -0.86 4.47
N GLY A 131 -13.87 -1.63 5.40
CA GLY A 131 -14.41 -1.70 6.76
C GLY A 131 -14.56 -0.30 7.35
N ARG A 132 -15.51 -0.10 8.28
CA ARG A 132 -15.88 1.19 8.92
C ARG A 132 -14.72 1.97 9.61
N THR A 133 -13.51 1.48 9.49
CA THR A 133 -12.35 1.85 10.29
C THR A 133 -11.63 3.11 9.83
N TYR A 134 -12.09 3.80 8.79
CA TYR A 134 -11.34 4.93 8.23
C TYR A 134 -12.19 6.18 8.04
N HIS A 135 -11.66 7.29 8.56
CA HIS A 135 -12.22 8.64 8.45
C HIS A 135 -11.93 9.26 7.07
N LEU A 136 -12.17 8.49 6.01
CA LEU A 136 -12.10 8.98 4.64
C LEU A 136 -13.14 10.09 4.47
N LYS A 137 -12.72 11.24 3.93
CA LYS A 137 -13.58 12.40 3.72
C LYS A 137 -13.85 12.55 2.23
N ALA A 138 -14.95 13.25 1.91
CA ALA A 138 -15.18 13.72 0.56
C ALA A 138 -13.96 14.55 0.08
N ASP A 139 -13.63 14.39 -1.19
CA ASP A 139 -12.46 14.97 -1.89
C ASP A 139 -11.09 14.36 -1.57
N ASP A 140 -11.00 13.44 -0.61
CA ASP A 140 -9.79 12.60 -0.50
C ASP A 140 -9.66 11.73 -1.75
N ALA A 141 -8.45 11.23 -2.01
CA ALA A 141 -8.21 10.31 -3.11
C ALA A 141 -7.51 9.04 -2.64
N ILE A 142 -7.91 7.90 -3.19
CA ILE A 142 -7.22 6.62 -3.00
C ILE A 142 -6.49 6.30 -4.29
N ARG A 143 -5.17 6.12 -4.19
CA ARG A 143 -4.33 5.61 -5.28
C ARG A 143 -4.07 4.14 -5.06
N PHE A 144 -4.17 3.36 -6.13
CA PHE A 144 -3.95 1.92 -6.13
C PHE A 144 -2.63 1.63 -6.85
N TYR A 145 -1.86 0.69 -6.31
CA TYR A 145 -0.59 0.26 -6.89
C TYR A 145 -0.50 -1.26 -6.96
N ARG A 146 0.29 -1.74 -7.93
CA ARG A 146 0.66 -3.15 -8.06
C ARG A 146 1.76 -3.48 -7.06
N PRO A 147 1.64 -4.55 -6.27
CA PRO A 147 2.76 -5.02 -5.47
C PRO A 147 3.82 -5.64 -6.39
N VAL A 148 5.11 -5.36 -6.12
CA VAL A 148 6.23 -6.00 -6.83
C VAL A 148 6.33 -7.47 -6.45
N GLN A 149 6.02 -7.81 -5.20
CA GLN A 149 5.94 -9.18 -4.71
C GLN A 149 4.62 -9.40 -3.95
N PRO A 150 3.49 -9.61 -4.67
CA PRO A 150 2.21 -9.83 -4.02
C PRO A 150 2.28 -11.05 -3.09
N LEU A 151 1.69 -10.94 -1.90
CA LEU A 151 1.47 -12.11 -1.02
C LEU A 151 0.55 -13.13 -1.72
N ASN A 152 -0.39 -12.63 -2.53
CA ASN A 152 -1.25 -13.42 -3.40
C ASN A 152 -1.74 -12.57 -4.58
N SER A 153 -2.33 -13.20 -5.59
CA SER A 153 -2.81 -12.54 -6.82
C SER A 153 -3.96 -11.53 -6.60
N ARG A 154 -4.52 -11.44 -5.40
CA ARG A 154 -5.60 -10.52 -5.00
C ARG A 154 -5.14 -9.44 -4.02
N HIS A 155 -3.83 -9.31 -3.82
CA HIS A 155 -3.22 -8.31 -2.96
C HIS A 155 -2.79 -7.09 -3.77
N PHE A 156 -3.13 -5.91 -3.27
CA PHE A 156 -2.83 -4.62 -3.87
C PHE A 156 -2.26 -3.65 -2.83
N LEU A 157 -1.69 -2.54 -3.26
CA LEU A 157 -1.24 -1.48 -2.37
C LEU A 157 -2.13 -0.25 -2.54
N ILE A 158 -2.36 0.49 -1.45
CA ILE A 158 -3.14 1.72 -1.47
C ILE A 158 -2.41 2.88 -0.79
N GLU A 159 -2.54 4.07 -1.36
CA GLU A 159 -2.11 5.32 -0.73
C GLU A 159 -3.34 6.23 -0.60
N ILE A 160 -3.59 6.70 0.61
CA ILE A 160 -4.63 7.70 0.87
C ILE A 160 -3.98 9.08 0.76
N GLN A 161 -4.50 9.88 -0.15
CA GLN A 161 -4.11 11.27 -0.33
C GLN A 161 -5.21 12.15 0.25
N GLU A 162 -4.91 12.79 1.38
CA GLU A 162 -5.81 13.74 2.03
C GLU A 162 -5.96 15.02 1.20
N ARG A 163 -7.17 15.58 1.19
CA ARG A 163 -7.44 16.86 0.53
C ARG A 163 -6.58 17.97 1.15
N GLY A 164 -5.87 18.73 0.30
CA GLY A 164 -5.11 19.90 0.73
C GLY A 164 -3.73 19.60 1.30
N ALA A 165 -3.36 18.32 1.46
CA ALA A 165 -1.97 17.95 1.65
C ALA A 165 -1.20 18.39 0.39
N ALA A 166 -0.36 19.42 0.53
CA ALA A 166 0.51 19.87 -0.54
C ALA A 166 1.28 18.67 -1.07
N ARG A 167 1.20 18.45 -2.39
CA ARG A 167 1.89 17.37 -3.07
C ARG A 167 3.38 17.57 -2.78
N THR A 168 3.93 16.79 -1.86
CA THR A 168 5.38 16.66 -1.77
C THR A 168 5.74 15.78 -2.94
N ASP A 169 5.94 16.39 -4.10
CA ASP A 169 6.40 15.67 -5.29
C ASP A 169 7.73 15.02 -4.89
N PRO A 170 7.82 13.67 -4.83
CA PRO A 170 9.05 13.01 -4.40
C PRO A 170 10.22 13.31 -5.34
N SER A 171 9.93 13.83 -6.54
CA SER A 171 10.87 14.12 -7.61
C SER A 171 11.60 15.46 -7.47
N GLN A 172 11.35 16.28 -6.44
CA GLN A 172 12.00 17.60 -6.29
C GLN A 172 13.06 17.71 -5.18
N SER A 173 13.39 16.63 -4.47
CA SER A 173 14.47 16.67 -3.47
C SER A 173 15.83 16.39 -4.11
N GLY A 174 16.39 17.38 -4.80
CA GLY A 174 17.76 17.27 -5.31
C GLY A 174 18.17 18.42 -6.22
N SER A 175 18.27 19.64 -5.68
CA SER A 175 19.11 20.72 -6.25
C SER A 175 19.25 21.83 -5.21
N ALA A 176 20.24 21.68 -4.33
CA ALA A 176 20.81 22.79 -3.57
C ALA A 176 22.32 22.61 -3.56
N GLU A 177 22.98 23.08 -4.62
CA GLU A 177 24.37 23.54 -4.55
C GLU A 177 24.42 24.79 -5.43
N ASN A 178 24.47 25.95 -4.78
CA ASN A 178 25.19 27.08 -5.29
C ASN A 178 25.78 27.78 -4.07
N ASP A 179 27.04 27.45 -3.84
CA ASP A 179 27.95 28.14 -2.95
C ASP A 179 28.04 29.60 -3.36
N GLY A 180 27.36 30.46 -2.60
CA GLY A 180 27.56 31.90 -2.64
C GLY A 180 28.81 32.26 -1.85
N ASP A 181 29.94 32.19 -2.54
CA ASP A 181 31.26 32.62 -2.09
C ASP A 181 31.24 34.08 -1.65
N GLY A 182 31.89 34.35 -0.53
CA GLY A 182 31.90 35.65 0.14
C GLY A 182 32.84 36.63 -0.56
N HIS A 183 32.41 37.87 -0.71
CA HIS A 183 33.33 38.97 -0.98
C HIS A 183 33.16 40.10 0.03
N ASP A 184 34.01 40.04 1.05
CA ASP A 184 34.34 41.11 1.99
C ASP A 184 35.24 42.13 1.28
N SER A 185 34.84 43.40 1.27
CA SER A 185 35.71 44.52 0.93
C SER A 185 35.30 45.76 1.72
N GLY A 186 35.95 45.93 2.86
CA GLY A 186 36.01 47.21 3.54
C GLY A 186 36.87 48.22 2.78
N GLN A 187 36.41 49.48 2.71
CA GLN A 187 37.23 50.68 2.80
C GLN A 187 36.33 51.93 2.77
N GLY A 188 36.58 52.88 3.67
CA GLY A 188 35.91 54.18 3.64
C GLY A 188 36.14 55.04 4.89
N VAL A 189 37.37 55.50 5.06
CA VAL A 189 37.75 56.57 6.00
C VAL A 189 37.15 57.90 5.51
N ALA A 190 36.53 58.68 6.40
CA ALA A 190 36.27 60.11 6.16
C ALA A 190 36.68 60.91 7.41
N LEU A 191 37.79 61.65 7.24
CA LEU A 191 38.18 62.80 8.04
C LEU A 191 37.24 63.97 7.71
N LEU A 192 36.76 64.68 8.73
CA LEU A 192 36.56 66.13 8.75
C LEU A 192 36.63 66.61 10.21
#